data_AF-A0A9E1HY00-F1
#
_entry.id   AF-A0A9E1HY00-F1
#
_cell.length_a   1.000
_cell.length_b   1.000
_cell.length_c   1.000
_cell.angle_alpha   90.00
_cell.angle_beta   90.00
_cell.angle_gamma   90.00
#
_symmetry.space_group_name_H-M   'P 1'
#
loop_
_entity.id
_entity.type
_entity.pdbx_description
1 polymer ?
#
loop_
_entity_poly.entity_id
_entity_poly.type
_entity_poly.pdbx_seq_one_letter_code
_entity_poly.pdbx_strand_id
1 'polypeptide(L)'
;MRSVEMKNRCLLYYGNPVGYRTEQGVVADSMFRREELEDWLARKGLAVRWEDGIYDRLSSGGYQKAADNGPALKSCRIWQLGPSAPAAMRFIGLDRMSGEYGGPDLTRYQAVFDGTVSTNSLDGIWEAFCRRSLGSDGQPLAISDLVELYDDSGSEFYYVDRTAIVPVQLKAPEQESGMTMTL
;
A
#
# COMPACT_ATOMS: atom_id res chain seq x y z
N MET A 1 20.28 24.36 -3.87
CA MET A 1 19.14 23.64 -3.26
C MET A 1 18.14 23.35 -4.36
N ARG A 2 17.61 22.12 -4.48
CA ARG A 2 16.52 21.84 -5.43
C ARG A 2 15.22 22.31 -4.76
N SER A 3 14.47 23.18 -5.43
CA SER A 3 13.23 23.75 -4.93
C SER A 3 12.07 22.74 -4.95
N VAL A 4 12.07 21.82 -5.91
CA VAL A 4 11.15 20.69 -5.98
C VAL A 4 11.97 19.39 -6.08
N GLU A 5 11.61 18.40 -5.28
CA GLU A 5 12.19 17.05 -5.37
C GLU A 5 11.16 15.96 -5.09
N MET A 6 11.42 14.76 -5.58
CA MET A 6 10.64 13.56 -5.27
C MET A 6 11.54 12.59 -4.52
N LYS A 7 11.16 12.24 -3.29
CA LYS A 7 11.89 11.30 -2.43
C LYS A 7 10.91 10.31 -1.85
N ASN A 8 11.20 9.01 -1.94
CA ASN A 8 10.41 7.99 -1.24
C ASN A 8 8.90 8.05 -1.56
N ARG A 9 8.59 8.32 -2.84
CA ARG A 9 7.24 8.62 -3.36
C ARG A 9 6.57 9.86 -2.75
N CYS A 10 7.24 10.63 -1.91
CA CYS A 10 6.81 11.93 -1.41
C CYS A 10 7.32 13.05 -2.32
N LEU A 11 6.40 13.93 -2.73
CA LEU A 11 6.71 15.18 -3.42
C LEU A 11 7.06 16.23 -2.37
N LEU A 12 8.28 16.75 -2.45
CA LEU A 12 8.79 17.78 -1.57
C LEU A 12 8.91 19.11 -2.32
N TYR A 13 8.40 20.17 -1.70
CA TYR A 13 8.52 21.53 -2.19
C TYR A 13 9.13 22.41 -1.10
N TYR A 14 10.32 22.95 -1.38
CA TYR A 14 11.19 23.60 -0.41
C TYR A 14 11.41 22.78 0.88
N GLY A 15 11.50 21.45 0.74
CA GLY A 15 11.69 20.52 1.86
C GLY A 15 10.41 20.11 2.60
N ASN A 16 9.25 20.67 2.25
CA ASN A 16 7.97 20.31 2.87
C ASN A 16 7.26 19.21 2.07
N PRO A 17 6.65 18.20 2.71
CA PRO A 17 5.88 17.14 2.04
C PRO A 17 4.53 17.67 1.55
N VAL A 18 4.48 18.07 0.29
CA VAL A 18 3.30 18.69 -0.32
C VAL A 18 2.47 17.73 -1.15
N GLY A 19 2.97 16.52 -1.39
CA GLY A 19 2.25 15.53 -2.16
C GLY A 19 2.90 14.15 -2.13
N TYR A 20 2.33 13.22 -2.88
CA TYR A 20 2.83 11.87 -3.03
C TYR A 20 2.52 11.32 -4.41
N ARG A 21 3.32 10.36 -4.87
CA ARG A 21 3.20 9.67 -6.15
C ARG A 21 2.26 8.48 -6.00
N THR A 22 1.32 8.36 -6.93
CA THR A 22 0.40 7.23 -7.11
C THR A 22 0.70 6.54 -8.44
N GLU A 23 0.06 5.40 -8.72
CA GLU A 23 0.17 4.73 -10.03
C GLU A 23 -0.36 5.60 -11.18
N GLN A 24 -1.36 6.46 -10.90
CA GLN A 24 -1.99 7.35 -11.88
C GLN A 24 -1.27 8.69 -12.05
N GLY A 25 -0.23 8.97 -11.27
CA GLY A 25 0.50 10.24 -11.31
C GLY A 25 0.90 10.72 -9.92
N VAL A 26 0.55 11.95 -9.57
CA VAL A 26 0.89 12.61 -8.31
C VAL A 26 -0.35 13.25 -7.73
N VAL A 27 -0.57 13.06 -6.42
CA VAL A 27 -1.56 13.83 -5.67
C VAL A 27 -0.79 14.86 -4.86
N ALA A 28 -1.14 16.14 -5.01
CA ALA A 28 -0.49 17.25 -4.34
C ALA A 28 -1.51 18.17 -3.68
N ASP A 29 -1.10 18.83 -2.61
CA ASP A 29 -1.95 19.77 -1.90
C ASP A 29 -2.18 21.04 -2.72
N SER A 30 -3.44 21.42 -2.90
CA SER A 30 -3.83 22.62 -3.64
C SER A 30 -3.21 23.91 -3.08
N MET A 31 -2.93 23.95 -1.77
CA MET A 31 -2.32 25.09 -1.07
C MET A 31 -0.92 25.42 -1.63
N PHE A 32 -0.23 24.42 -2.18
CA PHE A 32 1.12 24.55 -2.74
C PHE A 32 1.12 24.65 -4.26
N ARG A 33 -0.04 24.78 -4.90
CA ARG A 33 -0.15 24.95 -6.35
C ARG A 33 0.51 26.25 -6.80
N ARG A 34 1.66 26.13 -7.46
CA ARG A 34 2.49 27.21 -8.00
C ARG A 34 3.00 26.80 -9.38
N GLU A 35 3.21 27.78 -10.24
CA GLU A 35 3.72 27.58 -11.61
C GLU A 35 5.03 26.78 -11.60
N GLU A 36 5.95 27.06 -10.66
CA GLU A 36 7.20 26.30 -10.51
C GLU A 36 6.97 24.80 -10.25
N LEU A 37 6.01 24.46 -9.38
CA LEU A 37 5.71 23.08 -9.03
C LEU A 37 4.99 22.37 -10.19
N GLU A 38 4.05 23.06 -10.84
CA GLU A 38 3.34 22.57 -12.02
C GLU A 38 4.31 22.30 -13.18
N ASP A 39 5.20 23.24 -13.49
CA ASP A 39 6.21 23.11 -14.53
C ASP A 39 7.16 21.94 -14.24
N TRP A 40 7.57 21.79 -12.98
CA TRP A 40 8.44 20.68 -12.60
C TRP A 40 7.75 19.33 -12.81
N LEU A 41 6.48 19.20 -12.42
CA LEU A 41 5.69 17.98 -12.62
C LEU A 41 5.45 17.71 -14.11
N ALA A 42 5.14 18.74 -14.90
CA ALA A 42 4.96 18.65 -16.34
C ALA A 42 6.23 18.21 -17.07
N ARG A 43 7.39 18.78 -16.71
CA ARG A 43 8.71 18.37 -17.25
C ARG A 43 9.06 16.92 -16.91
N LYS A 44 8.50 16.39 -15.81
CA LYS A 44 8.65 14.99 -15.41
C LYS A 44 7.60 14.06 -16.03
N GLY A 45 6.64 14.59 -16.79
CA GLY A 45 5.53 13.82 -17.35
C GLY A 45 4.59 13.24 -16.30
N LEU A 46 4.52 13.86 -15.11
CA LEU A 46 3.69 13.39 -14.01
C LEU A 46 2.35 14.15 -14.03
N ALA A 47 1.26 13.45 -14.31
CA ALA A 47 -0.08 13.99 -14.14
C ALA A 47 -0.33 14.32 -12.67
N VAL A 48 -0.80 15.53 -12.36
CA VAL A 48 -1.04 15.96 -10.99
C VAL A 48 -2.54 16.14 -10.72
N ARG A 49 -3.00 15.59 -9.60
CA ARG A 49 -4.31 15.84 -9.02
C ARG A 49 -4.14 16.71 -7.79
N TRP A 50 -4.80 17.85 -7.78
CA TRP A 50 -4.76 18.79 -6.66
C TRP A 50 -5.92 18.49 -5.70
N GLU A 51 -5.61 18.27 -4.43
CA GLU A 51 -6.58 17.97 -3.37
C GLU A 51 -6.30 18.82 -2.13
N ASP A 52 -7.33 19.18 -1.36
CA ASP A 52 -7.17 19.96 -0.12
C ASP A 52 -6.81 19.05 1.07
N GLY A 53 -5.96 19.54 1.98
CA GLY A 53 -5.62 18.86 3.24
C GLY A 53 -4.68 17.67 3.09
N ILE A 54 -3.95 17.60 1.97
CA ILE A 54 -2.90 16.62 1.73
C ILE A 54 -1.70 16.92 2.62
N TYR A 55 -1.27 18.17 2.72
CA TYR A 55 -0.14 18.58 3.56
C TYR A 55 -0.36 18.24 5.04
N ASP A 56 -1.55 18.50 5.59
CA ASP A 56 -1.87 18.16 6.98
C ASP A 56 -1.80 16.64 7.22
N ARG A 57 -2.31 15.86 6.25
CA ARG A 57 -2.27 14.40 6.28
C ARG A 57 -0.84 13.86 6.17
N LEU A 58 -0.01 14.46 5.33
CA LEU A 58 1.39 14.06 5.15
C LEU A 58 2.25 14.44 6.36
N SER A 59 2.01 15.62 6.93
CA SER A 59 2.73 16.12 8.11
C SER A 59 2.43 15.31 9.37
N SER A 60 1.19 14.85 9.53
CA SER A 60 0.77 14.00 10.67
C SER A 60 0.99 12.51 10.45
N GLY A 61 0.97 12.03 9.20
CA GLY A 61 0.85 10.61 8.86
C GLY A 61 2.15 9.81 8.75
N GLY A 62 3.33 10.41 8.97
CA GLY A 62 4.63 9.72 8.89
C GLY A 62 5.42 9.95 7.59
N TYR A 63 4.83 10.64 6.60
CA TYR A 63 5.52 11.02 5.36
C TYR A 63 6.71 11.96 5.61
N GLN A 64 6.65 12.81 6.64
CA GLN A 64 7.80 13.61 7.06
C GLN A 64 9.02 12.74 7.39
N LYS A 65 8.83 11.63 8.12
CA LYS A 65 9.91 10.69 8.44
C LYS A 65 10.44 9.99 7.19
N ALA A 66 9.58 9.66 6.24
CA ALA A 66 10.01 9.09 4.96
C ALA A 66 10.79 10.13 4.12
N ALA A 67 10.40 11.40 4.15
CA ALA A 67 11.10 12.49 3.47
C ALA A 67 12.50 12.76 4.04
N ASP A 68 12.65 12.64 5.36
CA ASP A 68 13.88 12.94 6.12
C ASP A 68 14.95 11.82 6.11
N ASN A 69 14.98 11.01 5.03
CA ASN A 69 15.83 9.81 4.83
C ASN A 69 15.32 8.49 5.45
N GLY A 70 14.03 8.40 5.81
CA GLY A 70 13.41 7.11 6.14
C GLY A 70 13.35 6.17 4.92
N PRO A 71 13.03 4.87 5.13
CA PRO A 71 12.77 3.96 4.02
C PRO A 71 11.63 4.48 3.14
N ALA A 72 11.70 4.18 1.84
CA ALA A 72 10.65 4.55 0.89
C ALA A 72 9.29 4.00 1.34
N LEU A 73 8.26 4.83 1.31
CA LEU A 73 6.92 4.36 1.63
C LEU A 73 6.43 3.43 0.53
N LYS A 74 5.97 2.26 0.94
CA LYS A 74 5.41 1.24 0.07
C LYS A 74 3.95 1.54 -0.20
N SER A 75 3.46 1.07 -1.34
CA SER A 75 2.02 0.91 -1.52
C SER A 75 1.52 -0.21 -0.63
N CYS A 76 0.25 -0.16 -0.26
CA CYS A 76 -0.42 -1.19 0.51
C CYS A 76 -1.62 -1.72 -0.26
N ARG A 77 -1.70 -3.04 -0.35
CA ARG A 77 -2.90 -3.73 -0.80
C ARG A 77 -3.44 -4.61 0.33
N ILE A 78 -4.74 -4.55 0.56
CA ILE A 78 -5.41 -5.37 1.57
C ILE A 78 -6.24 -6.43 0.85
N TRP A 79 -6.02 -7.67 1.27
CA TRP A 79 -6.65 -8.86 0.72
C TRP A 79 -7.59 -9.46 1.76
N GLN A 80 -8.84 -9.68 1.38
CA GLN A 80 -9.83 -10.36 2.21
C GLN A 80 -10.25 -11.66 1.57
N LEU A 81 -10.62 -12.65 2.39
CA LEU A 81 -11.15 -13.92 1.90
C LEU A 81 -12.37 -13.67 1.01
N GLY A 82 -12.28 -14.15 -0.22
CA GLY A 82 -13.33 -14.02 -1.22
C GLY A 82 -14.56 -14.88 -0.88
N PRO A 83 -15.68 -14.68 -1.58
CA PRO A 83 -16.94 -15.38 -1.31
C PRO A 83 -16.87 -16.90 -1.53
N SER A 84 -15.90 -17.39 -2.31
CA SER A 84 -15.66 -18.82 -2.56
C SER A 84 -14.83 -19.50 -1.47
N ALA A 85 -14.21 -18.75 -0.56
CA ALA A 85 -13.42 -19.30 0.52
C ALA A 85 -14.33 -19.93 1.61
N PRO A 86 -13.92 -21.06 2.23
CA PRO A 86 -14.68 -21.66 3.32
C PRO A 86 -14.92 -20.67 4.46
N ALA A 87 -16.16 -20.56 4.96
CA ALA A 87 -16.47 -19.64 6.05
C ALA A 87 -15.67 -19.93 7.34
N ALA A 88 -15.30 -21.20 7.57
CA ALA A 88 -14.46 -21.64 8.68
C ALA A 88 -13.00 -21.12 8.62
N MET A 89 -12.58 -20.60 7.46
CA MET A 89 -11.29 -19.96 7.24
C MET A 89 -11.27 -18.51 7.72
N ARG A 90 -12.45 -17.91 8.00
CA ARG A 90 -12.55 -16.53 8.52
C ARG A 90 -12.29 -16.52 10.02
N PHE A 91 -11.65 -15.46 10.49
CA PHE A 91 -11.41 -15.21 11.92
C PHE A 91 -10.56 -16.27 12.63
N ILE A 92 -9.61 -16.88 11.94
CA ILE A 92 -8.65 -17.84 12.50
C ILE A 92 -7.23 -17.26 12.52
N GLY A 93 -6.40 -17.72 13.45
CA GLY A 93 -4.98 -17.34 13.47
C GLY A 93 -4.15 -18.08 12.43
N LEU A 94 -2.91 -17.64 12.21
CA LEU A 94 -2.02 -18.21 11.19
C LEU A 94 -1.71 -19.68 11.45
N ASP A 95 -1.54 -20.09 12.71
CA ASP A 95 -1.29 -21.49 13.08
C ASP A 95 -2.40 -22.42 12.58
N ARG A 96 -3.65 -21.98 12.76
CA ARG A 96 -4.84 -22.74 12.34
C ARG A 96 -5.00 -22.69 10.82
N MET A 97 -4.75 -21.53 10.21
CA MET A 97 -4.74 -21.38 8.76
C MET A 97 -3.73 -22.34 8.10
N SER A 98 -2.54 -22.46 8.70
CA SER A 98 -1.47 -23.31 8.21
C SER A 98 -1.76 -24.79 8.44
N GLY A 99 -2.26 -25.16 9.62
CA GLY A 99 -2.55 -26.54 9.99
C GLY A 99 -3.76 -27.14 9.26
N GLU A 100 -4.84 -26.38 9.08
CA GLU A 100 -6.09 -26.89 8.47
C GLU A 100 -6.15 -26.67 6.95
N TYR A 101 -5.51 -25.62 6.43
CA TYR A 101 -5.68 -25.20 5.04
C TYR A 101 -4.36 -25.09 4.25
N GLY A 102 -3.22 -25.44 4.84
CA GLY A 102 -1.91 -25.37 4.16
C GLY A 102 -1.34 -23.96 4.03
N GLY A 103 -1.92 -23.00 4.76
CA GLY A 103 -1.49 -21.60 4.81
C GLY A 103 -2.38 -20.66 3.98
N PRO A 104 -2.13 -19.35 4.06
CA PRO A 104 -2.80 -18.36 3.21
C PRO A 104 -2.42 -18.56 1.73
N ASP A 105 -3.43 -18.52 0.86
CA ASP A 105 -3.33 -18.75 -0.59
C ASP A 105 -4.09 -17.64 -1.33
N LEU A 106 -3.37 -16.77 -2.06
CA LEU A 106 -3.93 -15.61 -2.76
C LEU A 106 -5.09 -15.96 -3.69
N THR A 107 -5.17 -17.19 -4.22
CA THR A 107 -6.28 -17.60 -5.10
C THR A 107 -7.65 -17.60 -4.40
N ARG A 108 -7.64 -17.59 -3.05
CA ARG A 108 -8.85 -17.53 -2.19
C ARG A 108 -9.15 -16.12 -1.69
N TYR A 109 -8.28 -15.17 -1.99
CA TYR A 109 -8.41 -13.78 -1.54
C TYR A 109 -8.80 -12.87 -2.70
N GLN A 110 -9.41 -11.74 -2.34
CA GLN A 110 -9.68 -10.64 -3.26
C GLN A 110 -9.09 -9.36 -2.69
N ALA A 111 -8.50 -8.54 -3.56
CA ALA A 111 -8.02 -7.22 -3.18
C ALA A 111 -9.22 -6.31 -2.94
N VAL A 112 -9.38 -5.80 -1.71
CA VAL A 112 -10.47 -4.88 -1.32
C VAL A 112 -9.99 -3.45 -1.17
N PHE A 113 -8.68 -3.25 -1.03
CA PHE A 113 -8.04 -1.95 -1.02
C PHE A 113 -6.72 -2.08 -1.76
N ASP A 114 -6.43 -1.12 -2.62
CA ASP A 114 -5.15 -0.96 -3.28
C ASP A 114 -4.80 0.52 -3.35
N GLY A 115 -3.71 0.92 -2.69
CA GLY A 115 -3.33 2.32 -2.65
C GLY A 115 -2.13 2.65 -1.79
N THR A 116 -1.79 3.93 -1.76
CA THR A 116 -0.65 4.44 -0.98
C THR A 116 -1.02 4.57 0.49
N VAL A 117 -0.11 4.13 1.38
CA VAL A 117 -0.20 4.37 2.83
C VAL A 117 0.82 5.41 3.26
N SER A 118 0.61 5.96 4.46
CA SER A 118 1.53 6.95 5.06
C SER A 118 2.62 6.33 5.93
N THR A 119 2.60 5.01 6.08
CA THR A 119 3.48 4.27 6.98
C THR A 119 3.75 2.88 6.44
N ASN A 120 4.98 2.41 6.62
CA ASN A 120 5.35 1.01 6.41
C ASN A 120 5.22 0.19 7.71
N SER A 121 4.88 0.82 8.84
CA SER A 121 4.69 0.13 10.12
C SER A 121 3.37 -0.64 10.11
N LEU A 122 3.43 -1.92 10.48
CA LEU A 122 2.25 -2.77 10.59
C LEU A 122 1.23 -2.22 11.61
N ASP A 123 1.69 -1.64 12.72
CA ASP A 123 0.81 -1.01 13.71
C ASP A 123 0.09 0.20 13.12
N GLY A 124 0.80 1.02 12.34
CA GLY A 124 0.20 2.18 11.68
C GLY A 124 -0.79 1.79 10.57
N ILE A 125 -0.52 0.69 9.87
CA ILE A 125 -1.46 0.09 8.90
C ILE A 125 -2.71 -0.41 9.64
N TRP A 126 -2.53 -1.12 10.75
CA TRP A 126 -3.65 -1.55 11.59
C TRP A 126 -4.51 -0.37 12.04
N GLU A 127 -3.91 0.68 12.60
CA GLU A 127 -4.62 1.88 13.04
C GLU A 127 -5.41 2.56 11.92
N ALA A 128 -4.85 2.61 10.71
CA ALA A 128 -5.47 3.23 9.54
C ALA A 128 -6.71 2.47 9.05
N PHE A 129 -6.73 1.14 9.16
CA PHE A 129 -7.71 0.29 8.49
C PHE A 129 -8.64 -0.51 9.40
N CYS A 130 -8.34 -0.65 10.70
CA CYS A 130 -9.17 -1.45 11.62
C CYS A 130 -10.55 -0.86 11.94
N ARG A 131 -10.81 0.42 11.60
CA ARG A 131 -12.08 1.12 11.88
C ARG A 131 -12.78 1.68 10.65
N ARG A 132 -12.22 1.50 9.45
CA ARG A 132 -12.69 2.10 8.20
C ARG A 132 -13.05 1.00 7.20
N SER A 133 -14.13 1.21 6.45
CA SER A 133 -14.46 0.36 5.30
C SER A 133 -13.41 0.46 4.20
N LEU A 134 -13.07 -0.68 3.61
CA LEU A 134 -12.05 -0.80 2.56
C LEU A 134 -12.73 -0.86 1.19
N GLY A 135 -12.71 0.23 0.44
CA GLY A 135 -13.41 0.28 -0.86
C GLY A 135 -14.95 0.20 -0.74
N SER A 136 -15.63 -0.25 -1.80
CA SER A 136 -17.10 -0.35 -1.84
C SER A 136 -17.65 -1.50 -1.01
N ASP A 137 -16.94 -2.64 -0.97
CA ASP A 137 -17.45 -3.90 -0.40
C ASP A 137 -16.52 -4.51 0.66
N GLY A 138 -15.36 -3.89 0.92
CA GLY A 138 -14.39 -4.39 1.89
C GLY A 138 -14.73 -3.97 3.32
N GLN A 139 -14.55 -4.93 4.22
CA GLN A 139 -14.75 -4.75 5.65
C GLN A 139 -13.51 -4.09 6.28
N PRO A 140 -13.62 -3.47 7.47
CA PRO A 140 -12.45 -3.07 8.22
C PRO A 140 -11.44 -4.22 8.39
N LEU A 141 -10.16 -3.87 8.42
CA LEU A 141 -9.07 -4.84 8.51
C LEU A 141 -9.27 -5.75 9.72
N ALA A 142 -9.29 -7.06 9.49
CA ALA A 142 -9.60 -8.05 10.50
C ALA A 142 -8.69 -9.28 10.39
N ILE A 143 -8.76 -10.13 11.42
CA ILE A 143 -8.09 -11.42 11.44
C ILE A 143 -8.42 -12.26 10.18
N SER A 144 -7.42 -12.98 9.69
CA SER A 144 -7.44 -13.74 8.43
C SER A 144 -7.29 -12.95 7.15
N ASP A 145 -7.24 -11.62 7.22
CA ASP A 145 -6.87 -10.77 6.09
C ASP A 145 -5.36 -10.82 5.83
N LEU A 146 -4.94 -10.44 4.62
CA LEU A 146 -3.53 -10.20 4.29
C LEU A 146 -3.28 -8.73 4.00
N VAL A 147 -2.14 -8.25 4.48
CA VAL A 147 -1.55 -6.97 4.12
C VAL A 147 -0.40 -7.26 3.18
N GLU A 148 -0.42 -6.65 2.01
CA GLU A 148 0.70 -6.65 1.07
C GLU A 148 1.31 -5.25 1.05
N LEU A 149 2.60 -5.14 1.42
CA LEU A 149 3.37 -3.93 1.21
C LEU A 149 4.26 -4.12 -0.01
N TYR A 150 4.05 -3.30 -1.04
CA TYR A 150 4.72 -3.48 -2.32
C TYR A 150 5.30 -2.16 -2.87
N ASP A 151 6.41 -2.30 -3.58
CA ASP A 151 7.06 -1.25 -4.34
C ASP A 151 7.74 -1.84 -5.60
N ASP A 152 8.58 -1.05 -6.26
CA ASP A 152 9.26 -1.47 -7.49
C ASP A 152 10.29 -2.61 -7.24
N SER A 153 10.62 -2.92 -5.98
CA SER A 153 11.51 -4.03 -5.58
C SER A 153 10.78 -5.35 -5.31
N GLY A 154 9.45 -5.32 -5.14
CA GLY A 154 8.63 -6.50 -4.93
C GLY A 154 7.58 -6.32 -3.83
N SER A 155 6.97 -7.44 -3.44
CA SER A 155 5.88 -7.50 -2.47
C SER A 155 6.29 -8.25 -1.20
N GLU A 156 5.92 -7.71 -0.05
CA GLU A 156 6.00 -8.35 1.26
C GLU A 156 4.60 -8.61 1.78
N PHE A 157 4.33 -9.85 2.19
CA PHE A 157 3.01 -10.26 2.66
C PHE A 157 3.01 -10.49 4.17
N TYR A 158 1.92 -10.06 4.79
CA TYR A 158 1.69 -10.21 6.21
C TYR A 158 0.27 -10.69 6.46
N TYR A 159 0.11 -11.59 7.43
CA TYR A 159 -1.15 -12.13 7.86
C TYR A 159 -1.63 -11.40 9.13
N VAL A 160 -2.90 -11.00 9.14
CA VAL A 160 -3.52 -10.44 10.34
C VAL A 160 -3.90 -11.59 11.27
N ASP A 161 -3.09 -11.83 12.30
CA ASP A 161 -3.37 -12.82 13.34
C ASP A 161 -4.18 -12.21 14.50
N ARG A 162 -4.47 -13.02 15.51
CA ARG A 162 -5.24 -12.65 16.72
C ARG A 162 -4.60 -11.51 17.51
N THR A 163 -3.28 -11.43 17.53
CA THR A 163 -2.54 -10.53 18.42
C THR A 163 -1.63 -9.56 17.69
N ALA A 164 -1.28 -9.85 16.44
CA ALA A 164 -0.34 -9.06 15.65
C ALA A 164 -0.51 -9.35 14.15
N ILE A 165 -0.04 -8.42 13.34
CA ILE A 165 0.18 -8.64 11.91
C ILE A 165 1.57 -9.27 11.77
N VAL A 166 1.66 -10.47 11.18
CA VAL A 166 2.88 -11.29 11.15
C VAL A 166 3.33 -11.57 9.70
N PRO A 167 4.64 -11.58 9.40
CA PRO A 167 5.12 -11.84 8.05
C PRO A 167 4.78 -13.26 7.60
N VAL A 168 4.38 -13.42 6.34
CA VAL A 168 4.09 -14.72 5.73
C VAL A 168 4.74 -14.84 4.36
N GLN A 169 5.22 -16.04 4.03
CA GLN A 169 5.65 -16.37 2.68
C GLN A 169 4.48 -17.02 1.95
N LEU A 170 3.89 -16.28 1.02
CA LEU A 170 2.90 -16.84 0.12
C LEU A 170 3.64 -17.63 -0.96
N LYS A 171 3.13 -18.82 -1.28
CA LYS A 171 3.58 -19.53 -2.47
C LYS A 171 3.15 -18.68 -3.66
N ALA A 172 4.12 -18.08 -4.36
CA ALA A 172 3.83 -17.43 -5.62
C ALA A 172 3.13 -18.45 -6.54
N PRO A 173 2.09 -18.06 -7.30
CA PRO A 173 1.68 -18.89 -8.41
C PRO A 173 2.93 -19.07 -9.28
N GLU A 174 3.34 -20.32 -9.52
CA GLU A 174 4.32 -20.60 -10.56
C GLU A 174 3.85 -19.88 -11.82
N GLN A 175 4.56 -18.82 -12.21
CA GLN A 175 4.45 -18.33 -13.56
C GLN A 175 4.93 -19.50 -14.42
N GLU A 176 4.00 -20.23 -15.04
CA GLU A 176 4.31 -21.14 -16.11
C GLU A 176 5.11 -20.34 -17.13
N SER A 177 6.43 -20.54 -17.11
CA SER A 177 7.32 -20.09 -18.15
C SER A 177 6.92 -20.86 -19.40
N GLY A 178 6.00 -20.28 -20.16
CA GLY A 178 5.58 -20.75 -21.47
C GLY A 178 6.76 -20.65 -22.43
N MET A 179 7.71 -21.58 -22.32
CA MET A 179 8.69 -21.85 -23.37
C MET A 179 8.03 -22.76 -24.40
N THR A 180 7.37 -22.11 -25.38
CA THR A 180 7.07 -22.72 -26.66
C THR A 180 8.38 -23.07 -27.36
N MET A 181 8.80 -24.33 -27.27
CA MET A 181 9.77 -24.90 -28.19
C MET A 181 9.02 -25.39 -29.42
N THR A 182 9.03 -24.59 -30.48
CA THR A 182 8.71 -25.05 -31.83
C THR A 182 9.99 -25.60 -32.45
N LEU A 183 10.01 -26.90 -32.75
CA LEU A 183 10.77 -27.48 -33.86
C LEU A 183 9.94 -28.61 -34.47
#